data_AF-A0A101W5S1-F1
#
_entry.id   AF-A0A101W5S1-F1
#
_cell.length_a   1.000
_cell.length_b   1.000
_cell.length_c   1.000
_cell.angle_alpha   90.00
_cell.angle_beta   90.00
_cell.angle_gamma   90.00
#
_symmetry.space_group_name_H-M   'P 1'
#
loop_
_entity.id
_entity.type
_entity.pdbx_description
1 polymer ?
#
loop_
_entity_poly.entity_id
_entity_poly.type
_entity_poly.pdbx_seq_one_letter_code
_entity_poly.pdbx_strand_id
1 'polypeptide(L)' 'MGTTTSKILRMVFSTQSGSTFTITLPEPREDLTAAEVETVMDQIISNNIFTTTGGDLTGKRDIKIVDTTTTDLFNPAVA' A
#
# COMPACT_ATOMS: atom_id res chain seq x y z
N MET A 1 18.53 13.85 -17.74
CA MET A 1 17.07 13.86 -17.56
C MET A 1 16.70 12.47 -17.08
N GLY A 2 16.28 12.33 -15.82
CA GLY A 2 15.95 11.04 -15.24
C GLY A 2 14.44 10.92 -15.13
N THR A 3 13.86 9.89 -15.73
CA THR A 3 12.49 9.52 -15.43
C THR A 3 12.55 8.61 -14.22
N THR A 4 11.94 9.01 -13.11
CA THR A 4 11.84 8.13 -11.92
C THR A 4 10.42 7.60 -11.85
N THR A 5 10.27 6.30 -12.03
CA THR A 5 9.01 5.58 -11.83
C THR A 5 9.08 4.86 -10.49
N SER A 6 8.14 5.15 -9.59
CA SER A 6 8.03 4.49 -8.29
C SER A 6 6.62 3.92 -8.14
N LYS A 7 6.54 2.64 -7.77
CA LYS A 7 5.29 1.96 -7.46
C LYS A 7 5.18 1.76 -5.95
N ILE A 8 4.00 2.03 -5.41
CA ILE A 8 3.68 1.84 -4.00
C ILE A 8 2.35 1.10 -3.89
N LEU A 9 2.36 -0.06 -3.25
CA LEU A 9 1.13 -0.77 -2.90
C LEU A 9 0.63 -0.24 -1.57
N ARG A 10 -0.55 0.35 -1.59
CA ARG A 10 -1.26 0.85 -0.42
C ARG A 10 -2.45 -0.05 -0.11
N MET A 11 -2.44 -0.55 1.10
CA MET A 11 -3.43 -1.48 1.63
C MET A 11 -4.10 -0.81 2.84
N VAL A 12 -5.43 -0.72 2.83
CA VAL A 12 -6.21 -0.12 3.90
C VAL A 12 -7.14 -1.15 4.49
N PHE A 13 -7.08 -1.30 5.80
CA PHE A 13 -7.87 -2.20 6.59
C PHE A 13 -8.77 -1.41 7.54
N SER A 14 -9.93 -1.96 7.83
CA SER A 14 -10.83 -1.48 8.88
C SER A 14 -10.52 -2.22 10.18
N THR A 15 -10.57 -1.51 11.29
CA THR A 15 -10.40 -2.10 12.63
C THR A 15 -11.72 -2.13 13.39
N GLN A 16 -11.77 -2.90 14.48
CA GLN A 16 -12.97 -3.06 15.29
C GLN A 16 -13.42 -1.76 15.98
N SER A 17 -12.49 -0.87 16.33
CA SER A 17 -12.81 0.48 16.84
C SER A 17 -13.41 1.41 15.78
N GLY A 18 -13.55 0.99 14.51
CA GLY A 18 -13.94 1.87 13.41
C GLY A 18 -12.81 2.78 12.94
N SER A 19 -11.56 2.48 13.32
CA SER A 19 -10.37 3.13 12.77
C SER A 19 -9.93 2.47 11.48
N THR A 20 -9.05 3.13 10.74
CA THR A 20 -8.45 2.58 9.51
C THR A 20 -6.96 2.39 9.67
N PHE A 21 -6.48 1.19 9.38
CA PHE A 21 -5.06 0.87 9.36
C PHE A 21 -4.55 0.88 7.92
N THR A 22 -3.50 1.63 7.64
CA THR A 22 -2.90 1.71 6.29
C THR A 22 -1.52 1.09 6.31
N ILE A 23 -1.28 0.11 5.44
CA ILE A 23 0.02 -0.47 5.15
C ILE A 23 0.47 0.03 3.77
N THR A 24 1.65 0.62 3.71
CA THR A 24 2.27 1.05 2.46
C THR A 24 3.53 0.21 2.23
N LEU A 25 3.55 -0.49 1.11
CA LEU A 25 4.69 -1.27 0.65
C LEU A 25 5.29 -0.58 -0.59
N PRO A 26 6.50 0.02 -0.46
CA PRO A 26 7.25 0.50 -1.62
C PRO A 26 7.76 -0.68 -2.44
N GLU A 27 7.82 -0.51 -3.76
CA GLU A 27 8.28 -1.53 -4.72
C GLU A 27 7.51 -2.87 -4.58
N PRO A 28 6.17 -2.85 -4.72
CA PRO A 28 5.43 -4.10 -4.81
C PRO A 28 5.92 -4.92 -6.02
N ARG A 29 6.00 -6.24 -5.85
CA ARG A 29 6.27 -7.15 -6.98
C ARG A 29 5.30 -6.85 -8.13
N GLU A 30 5.83 -6.77 -9.34
CA GLU A 30 5.04 -6.42 -10.53
C GLU A 30 3.95 -7.46 -10.87
N ASP A 31 4.15 -8.71 -10.46
CA ASP A 31 3.18 -9.80 -10.61
C ASP A 31 2.13 -9.86 -9.48
N LEU A 32 2.08 -8.90 -8.56
CA LEU A 32 1.07 -8.89 -7.51
C LEU A 32 -0.31 -8.64 -8.11
N THR A 33 -1.17 -9.65 -7.99
CA THR A 33 -2.58 -9.54 -8.35
C THR A 33 -3.41 -9.12 -7.14
N ALA A 34 -4.54 -8.46 -7.40
CA ALA A 34 -5.49 -8.12 -6.36
C ALA A 34 -5.88 -9.34 -5.51
N ALA A 35 -6.04 -10.52 -6.13
CA ALA A 35 -6.39 -11.76 -5.46
C ALA A 35 -5.33 -12.23 -4.44
N GLU A 36 -4.04 -12.11 -4.77
CA GLU A 36 -2.97 -12.42 -3.81
C GLU A 36 -2.97 -11.45 -2.64
N VAL A 37 -3.10 -10.15 -2.93
CA VAL A 37 -3.16 -9.13 -1.87
C VAL A 37 -4.37 -9.38 -0.97
N GLU A 38 -5.53 -9.66 -1.55
CA GLU A 38 -6.74 -10.02 -0.79
C GLU A 38 -6.56 -11.27 0.06
N THR A 39 -5.88 -12.30 -0.46
CA THR A 39 -5.58 -13.52 0.30
C THR A 39 -4.69 -13.19 1.50
N VAL A 40 -3.65 -12.38 1.30
CA VAL A 40 -2.78 -11.91 2.37
C VAL A 40 -3.58 -11.06 3.36
N MET A 41 -4.50 -10.20 2.90
CA MET A 41 -5.38 -9.42 3.78
C MET A 41 -6.25 -10.32 4.66
N ASP A 42 -6.90 -11.31 4.06
CA ASP A 42 -7.73 -12.29 4.75
C ASP A 42 -6.89 -13.11 5.75
N GLN A 43 -5.68 -13.51 5.39
CA GLN A 43 -4.75 -14.17 6.32
C GLN A 43 -4.34 -13.25 7.47
N ILE A 44 -4.08 -11.97 7.20
CA ILE A 44 -3.72 -10.98 8.23
C ILE A 44 -4.87 -10.79 9.23
N ILE A 45 -6.09 -10.69 8.73
CA ILE A 45 -7.31 -10.60 9.55
C ILE A 45 -7.52 -11.90 10.35
N SER A 46 -7.44 -13.04 9.69
CA SER A 46 -7.68 -14.35 10.29
C SER A 46 -6.63 -14.75 11.33
N ASN A 47 -5.36 -14.40 11.11
CA ASN A 47 -4.28 -14.64 12.06
C ASN A 47 -4.22 -13.56 13.15
N ASN A 48 -4.96 -12.45 12.96
CA ASN A 48 -4.98 -11.32 13.87
C ASN A 48 -3.57 -10.85 14.28
N ILE A 49 -2.67 -10.86 13.31
CA ILE A 49 -1.22 -10.64 13.50
C ILE A 49 -0.88 -9.17 13.67
N PHE A 50 -1.83 -8.26 13.43
CA PHE A 50 -1.67 -6.82 13.61
C PHE A 50 -2.61 -6.31 14.69
N THR A 51 -2.07 -6.17 15.90
CA THR A 51 -2.74 -5.45 16.99
C THR A 51 -2.54 -3.96 16.80
N THR A 52 -3.60 -3.26 16.37
CA THR A 52 -3.59 -1.80 16.25
C THR A 52 -4.13 -1.17 17.53
N THR A 53 -3.88 0.13 17.73
CA THR A 53 -4.51 0.90 18.81
C THR A 53 -6.04 0.91 18.72
N GLY A 54 -6.61 0.62 17.55
CA GLY A 54 -8.05 0.50 17.31
C GLY A 54 -8.59 -0.92 17.41
N GLY A 55 -7.85 -1.87 17.99
CA GLY A 55 -8.24 -3.28 18.10
C GLY A 55 -7.93 -4.10 16.85
N ASP A 56 -8.58 -5.25 16.74
CA ASP A 56 -8.38 -6.23 15.68
C ASP A 56 -8.79 -5.70 14.31
N LEU A 57 -8.16 -6.20 13.25
CA LEU A 57 -8.58 -5.91 11.88
C LEU A 57 -9.90 -6.64 11.59
N THR A 58 -10.96 -5.91 11.26
CA THR A 58 -12.30 -6.47 11.01
C THR A 58 -12.58 -6.69 9.52
N GLY A 59 -11.80 -6.08 8.64
CA GLY A 59 -12.01 -6.23 7.21
C GLY A 59 -11.01 -5.47 6.35
N LYS A 60 -10.94 -5.87 5.08
CA LYS A 60 -10.27 -5.12 4.01
C LYS A 60 -11.15 -3.94 3.61
N ARG A 61 -10.60 -2.73 3.67
CA ARG A 61 -11.34 -1.51 3.32
C ARG A 61 -11.05 -1.08 1.89
N ASP A 62 -9.78 -1.09 1.49
CA ASP A 62 -9.34 -0.56 0.21
C ASP A 62 -7.94 -1.07 -0.15
N ILE A 63 -7.69 -1.36 -1.42
CA ILE A 63 -6.39 -1.80 -1.93
C ILE A 63 -6.10 -1.00 -3.19
N LYS A 64 -4.97 -0.31 -3.21
CA LYS A 64 -4.59 0.57 -4.33
C LYS A 64 -3.11 0.44 -4.62
N ILE A 65 -2.78 0.24 -5.89
CA ILE A 65 -1.43 0.43 -6.39
C ILE A 65 -1.35 1.88 -6.86
N VAL A 66 -0.33 2.59 -6.37
CA VAL A 66 -0.05 3.98 -6.74
C VAL A 66 1.22 3.96 -7.60
N ASP A 67 1.06 4.20 -8.89
CA ASP A 67 2.16 4.38 -9.83
C ASP A 67 2.48 5.88 -9.91
N THR A 68 3.62 6.29 -9.38
CA THR A 68 4.13 7.67 -9.49
C THR A 68 5.18 7.71 -10.58
N THR A 69 4.92 8.46 -11.64
CA THR A 69 5.89 8.73 -12.69
C THR A 69 6.28 10.20 -12.63
N THR A 70 7.50 10.47 -12.18
CA THR A 70 8.05 11.83 -12.16
C THR A 70 8.89 12.02 -13.42
N THR A 71 8.43 12.94 -14.28
CA THR A 71 9.23 13.39 -15.43
C THR A 71 9.87 14.71 -15.08
N ASP A 72 11.19 14.70 -14.91
CA ASP A 72 11.97 15.91 -14.71
C ASP A 72 11.98 16.74 -16.01
N LEU A 73 11.11 17.76 -16.07
CA LEU A 73 10.96 18.63 -17.23
C LEU A 73 11.96 19.81 -17.24
N PHE A 74 12.61 20.11 -16.11
CA PHE A 74 13.54 21.22 -15.99
C PHE A 74 14.60 20.97 -14.92
N ASN A 75 15.82 20.63 -15.35
CA ASN A 75 17.02 20.66 -14.50
C ASN A 75 17.82 21.91 -14.90
N PRO A 76 17.77 23.03 -14.14
CA PRO A 76 18.69 24.12 -14.38
C PRO A 76 20.09 23.56 -14.08
N ALA A 77 20.89 23.39 -15.13
CA ALA A 77 22.30 23.07 -14.97
C ALA A 77 22.90 24.13 -14.05
N VAL A 78 23.30 23.71 -12.85
CA VAL A 78 24.10 24.56 -11.97
C VAL A 78 25.36 24.94 -12.74
N ALA A 79 25.51 26.24 -12.98
CA ALA A 79 26.70 26.83 -13.56
C ALA A 79 27.87 26.77 -12.58
#